data_AF-A0A2S3W4G0-F1
#
_entry.id   AF-A0A2S3W4G0-F1
#
_cell.length_a   1.000
_cell.length_b   1.000
_cell.length_c   1.000
_cell.angle_alpha   90.00
_cell.angle_beta   90.00
_cell.angle_gamma   90.00
#
_symmetry.space_group_name_H-M   'P 1'
#
loop_
_entity.id
_entity.type
_entity.pdbx_description
1 polymer ?
#
loop_
_entity_poly.entity_id
_entity_poly.type
_entity_poly.pdbx_seq_one_letter_code
_entity_poly.pdbx_strand_id
1 'polypeptide(L)'
;MTGTRKTYNAHIRLTRQEHERIAAASGGNMSRWFRAVALDAMANGGPHLHADMLDIRNQLAALGNNLNQLARRVNAGVAVTGLQEATDELRATALRVTKVLRKVR
;
A
#
# COMPACT_ATOMS: atom_id res chain seq x y z
N MET A 1 17.69 -25.87 -22.65
CA MET A 1 16.54 -25.32 -21.89
C MET A 1 15.81 -24.35 -22.80
N THR A 2 14.71 -24.78 -23.42
CA THR A 2 13.94 -23.99 -24.39
C THR A 2 13.18 -22.91 -23.63
N GLY A 3 13.71 -21.68 -23.60
CA GLY A 3 13.00 -20.54 -23.02
C GLY A 3 11.70 -20.31 -23.78
N THR A 4 10.56 -20.46 -23.10
CA THR A 4 9.22 -20.30 -23.70
C THR A 4 9.11 -18.94 -24.38
N ARG A 5 8.95 -18.95 -25.70
CA ARG A 5 8.80 -17.74 -26.52
C ARG A 5 7.52 -17.00 -26.11
N LYS A 6 7.58 -15.68 -26.01
CA LYS A 6 6.41 -14.85 -25.74
C LYS A 6 5.55 -14.79 -27.02
N THR A 7 4.40 -15.45 -27.03
CA THR A 7 3.54 -15.61 -28.21
C THR A 7 2.22 -14.83 -28.13
N TYR A 8 1.85 -14.33 -26.94
CA TYR A 8 0.61 -13.59 -26.72
C TYR A 8 0.85 -12.08 -26.68
N ASN A 9 -0.10 -11.32 -27.22
CA ASN A 9 -0.07 -9.87 -27.30
C ASN A 9 -1.21 -9.24 -26.49
N ALA A 10 -0.95 -8.06 -25.92
CA ALA A 10 -1.94 -7.22 -25.26
C ALA A 10 -1.87 -5.81 -25.84
N HIS A 11 -3.02 -5.19 -26.08
CA HIS A 11 -3.12 -3.83 -26.61
C HIS A 11 -3.70 -2.89 -25.55
N ILE A 12 -3.08 -1.73 -25.39
CA ILE A 12 -3.53 -0.66 -24.50
C ILE A 12 -3.66 0.63 -25.30
N ARG A 13 -4.73 1.39 -25.04
CA ARG A 13 -4.91 2.73 -25.61
C ARG A 13 -4.38 3.75 -24.60
N LEU A 14 -3.60 4.70 -25.09
CA LEU A 14 -2.99 5.76 -24.29
C LEU A 14 -3.31 7.10 -24.94
N THR A 15 -3.51 8.11 -24.11
CA THR A 15 -3.40 9.50 -24.54
C THR A 15 -1.95 9.81 -24.92
N ARG A 16 -1.76 10.91 -25.68
CA ARG A 16 -0.42 11.38 -26.05
C ARG A 16 0.47 11.64 -24.82
N GLN A 17 -0.09 12.29 -23.79
CA GLN A 17 0.64 12.63 -22.58
C GLN A 17 1.08 11.38 -21.80
N GLU A 18 0.21 10.36 -21.71
CA GLU A 18 0.56 9.08 -21.08
C GLU A 18 1.67 8.38 -21.87
N HIS A 19 1.54 8.33 -23.19
CA HIS A 19 2.56 7.73 -24.06
C HIS A 19 3.92 8.40 -23.89
N GLU A 20 4.00 9.73 -23.89
CA GLU A 20 5.24 10.49 -23.70
C GLU A 20 5.87 10.21 -22.32
N ARG A 21 5.07 10.22 -21.25
CA ARG A 21 5.54 9.91 -19.88
C ARG A 21 6.10 8.50 -19.77
N ILE A 22 5.37 7.52 -20.32
CA ILE A 22 5.79 6.12 -20.29
C ILE A 22 7.02 5.90 -21.16
N ALA A 23 7.09 6.53 -22.33
CA ALA A 23 8.26 6.43 -23.21
C ALA A 23 9.52 6.90 -22.47
N ALA A 24 9.45 8.06 -21.81
CA ALA A 24 10.54 8.60 -21.00
C ALA A 24 10.94 7.65 -19.85
N ALA A 25 9.97 7.07 -19.13
CA ALA A 25 10.23 6.16 -18.03
C ALA A 25 10.75 4.78 -18.46
N SER A 26 10.45 4.35 -19.68
CA SER A 26 10.72 2.98 -20.16
C SER A 26 12.16 2.69 -20.56
N GLY A 27 13.04 3.70 -20.58
CA GLY A 27 14.45 3.54 -20.96
C GLY A 27 14.66 2.96 -22.37
N GLY A 28 13.73 3.25 -23.30
CA GLY A 28 13.81 2.81 -24.69
C GLY A 28 13.23 1.42 -24.98
N ASN A 29 12.71 0.70 -23.99
CA ASN A 29 12.01 -0.58 -24.22
C ASN A 29 10.67 -0.64 -23.47
N MET A 30 9.67 -0.01 -24.07
CA MET A 30 8.33 0.11 -23.51
C MET A 30 7.66 -1.25 -23.24
N SER A 31 7.82 -2.25 -24.13
CA SER A 31 7.21 -3.58 -23.95
C SER A 31 7.82 -4.33 -22.76
N ARG A 32 9.14 -4.27 -22.58
CA ARG A 32 9.81 -4.87 -21.42
C ARG A 32 9.38 -4.18 -20.13
N TRP A 33 9.35 -2.85 -20.15
CA TRP A 33 8.98 -2.04 -18.99
C TRP A 33 7.52 -2.29 -18.57
N PHE A 34 6.56 -2.22 -19.49
CA PHE A 34 5.15 -2.51 -19.19
C PHE A 34 4.94 -3.89 -18.61
N ARG A 35 5.60 -4.90 -19.19
CA ARG A 35 5.49 -6.27 -18.68
C ARG A 35 6.06 -6.37 -17.26
N ALA A 36 7.20 -5.73 -16.99
CA ALA A 36 7.80 -5.73 -15.66
C ALA A 36 6.85 -5.05 -14.66
N VAL A 37 6.33 -3.87 -14.98
CA VAL A 37 5.39 -3.14 -14.13
C VAL A 37 4.10 -3.92 -13.90
N ALA A 38 3.51 -4.53 -14.94
CA ALA A 38 2.27 -5.30 -14.81
C ALA A 38 2.45 -6.55 -13.96
N LEU A 39 3.57 -7.27 -14.11
CA LEU A 39 3.88 -8.45 -13.30
C LEU A 39 4.25 -8.07 -11.87
N ASP A 40 4.98 -6.97 -11.68
CA ASP A 40 5.31 -6.44 -10.36
C ASP A 40 4.04 -5.99 -9.62
N ALA A 41 3.15 -5.27 -10.28
CA ALA A 41 1.85 -4.91 -9.72
C ALA A 41 1.01 -6.15 -9.38
N MET A 42 1.06 -7.21 -10.19
CA MET A 42 0.36 -8.46 -9.87
C MET A 42 0.95 -9.15 -8.62
N ALA A 43 2.27 -9.12 -8.45
CA ALA A 43 2.95 -9.73 -7.30
C ALA A 43 2.81 -8.89 -6.02
N ASN A 44 2.81 -7.56 -6.14
CA ASN A 44 2.86 -6.62 -5.03
C ASN A 44 1.49 -5.95 -4.77
N GLY A 45 0.39 -6.68 -4.91
CA GLY A 45 -0.93 -6.21 -4.45
C GLY A 45 -1.62 -5.13 -5.29
N GLY A 46 -1.09 -4.81 -6.47
CA GLY A 46 -1.72 -3.96 -7.48
C GLY A 46 -1.60 -2.45 -7.22
N PRO A 47 -2.18 -1.62 -8.10
CA PRO A 47 -2.08 -0.16 -8.04
C PRO A 47 -2.69 0.46 -6.78
N HIS A 48 -3.50 -0.28 -6.03
CA HIS A 48 -4.14 0.20 -4.81
C HIS A 48 -3.29 -0.01 -3.54
N LEU A 49 -2.19 -0.77 -3.61
CA LEU A 49 -1.34 -1.01 -2.43
C LEU A 49 -0.82 0.30 -1.82
N HIS A 50 -0.43 1.27 -2.65
CA HIS A 50 0.06 2.55 -2.16
C HIS A 50 -1.00 3.32 -1.35
N ALA A 51 -2.24 3.33 -1.83
CA ALA A 51 -3.36 3.94 -1.12
C ALA A 51 -3.66 3.20 0.19
N ASP A 52 -3.67 1.85 0.16
CA ASP A 52 -3.85 1.00 1.35
C ASP A 52 -2.75 1.27 2.40
N MET A 53 -1.48 1.43 1.99
CA MET A 53 -0.37 1.75 2.90
C MET A 53 -0.49 3.16 3.49
N LEU A 54 -0.94 4.13 2.70
CA LEU A 54 -1.14 5.51 3.17
C LEU A 54 -2.25 5.60 4.22
N ASP A 55 -3.36 4.88 4.01
CA ASP A 55 -4.46 4.78 4.97
C ASP A 55 -4.00 4.16 6.30
N ILE A 56 -3.26 3.03 6.23
CA ILE A 56 -2.67 2.39 7.41
C ILE A 56 -1.76 3.36 8.18
N ARG A 57 -0.91 4.11 7.48
CA ARG A 57 -0.01 5.09 8.12
C ARG A 57 -0.80 6.14 8.89
N ASN A 58 -1.87 6.67 8.30
CA ASN A 58 -2.70 7.69 8.94
C ASN A 58 -3.44 7.13 10.18
N GLN A 59 -3.92 5.88 10.11
CA GLN A 59 -4.55 5.20 11.24
C GLN A 59 -3.56 4.93 12.38
N LEU A 60 -2.33 4.53 12.06
CA LEU A 60 -1.29 4.36 13.06
C LEU A 60 -0.93 5.68 13.76
N ALA A 61 -0.89 6.80 13.01
CA ALA A 61 -0.68 8.12 13.58
C ALA A 61 -1.82 8.52 14.53
N ALA A 62 -3.08 8.24 14.16
CA ALA A 62 -4.24 8.48 15.02
C ALA A 62 -4.16 7.66 16.32
N LEU A 63 -3.82 6.37 16.23
CA LEU A 63 -3.59 5.52 17.39
C LEU A 63 -2.48 6.06 18.31
N GLY A 64 -1.36 6.49 17.73
CA GLY A 64 -0.26 7.09 18.47
C GLY A 64 -0.70 8.35 19.23
N ASN A 65 -1.55 9.19 18.61
CA ASN A 65 -2.13 10.36 19.26
C ASN A 65 -3.06 9.98 20.41
N ASN A 66 -3.94 8.99 20.23
CA ASN A 66 -4.85 8.49 21.26
C ASN A 66 -4.06 7.94 22.46
N LEU A 67 -3.04 7.12 22.21
CA LEU A 67 -2.12 6.61 23.24
C LEU A 67 -1.41 7.73 24.00
N ASN A 68 -0.93 8.76 23.30
CA ASN A 68 -0.24 9.88 23.92
C ASN A 68 -1.19 10.71 24.82
N GLN A 69 -2.46 10.87 24.42
CA GLN A 69 -3.48 11.51 25.26
C GLN A 69 -3.77 10.69 26.52
N LEU A 70 -3.89 9.37 26.41
CA LEU A 70 -4.07 8.48 27.56
C LEU A 70 -2.87 8.57 28.52
N ALA A 71 -1.64 8.54 27.99
CA ALA A 71 -0.43 8.69 28.81
C ALA A 71 -0.40 10.02 29.57
N ARG A 72 -0.78 11.13 28.92
CA ARG A 72 -0.89 12.45 29.59
C ARG A 72 -1.94 12.44 30.70
N ARG A 73 -3.10 11.81 30.48
CA ARG A 73 -4.16 11.69 31.49
C ARG A 73 -3.71 10.87 32.69
N VAL A 74 -3.05 9.73 32.46
CA VAL A 74 -2.44 8.91 33.51
C VAL A 74 -1.42 9.72 34.30
N ASN A 75 -0.50 10.39 33.61
CA ASN A 75 0.54 11.21 34.26
C ASN A 75 -0.04 12.38 35.06
N ALA A 76 -1.22 12.88 34.68
CA ALA A 76 -1.96 13.90 35.43
C ALA A 76 -2.78 13.34 36.61
N GLY A 77 -2.72 12.03 36.87
CA GLY A 77 -3.49 11.36 37.93
C GLY A 77 -4.99 11.29 37.66
N VAL A 78 -5.43 11.50 36.41
CA VAL A 78 -6.84 11.50 36.02
C VAL A 78 -7.29 10.07 35.74
N ALA A 79 -8.49 9.71 36.22
CA ALA A 79 -9.11 8.43 35.89
C ALA A 79 -9.21 8.24 34.37
N VAL A 80 -8.65 7.13 33.89
CA VAL A 80 -8.60 6.82 32.46
C VAL A 80 -9.91 6.16 32.04
N THR A 81 -10.66 6.85 31.21
CA THR A 81 -11.81 6.32 30.47
C THR A 81 -11.42 6.21 29.00
N GLY A 82 -11.78 5.09 28.33
CA GLY A 82 -11.48 4.86 26.91
C GLY A 82 -10.25 3.99 26.62
N LEU A 83 -9.61 3.37 27.63
CA LEU A 83 -8.47 2.46 27.40
C LEU A 83 -8.86 1.26 26.54
N GLN A 84 -10.05 0.70 26.78
CA GLN A 84 -10.58 -0.45 26.03
C GLN A 84 -10.86 -0.10 24.56
N GLU A 85 -11.35 1.09 24.30
CA GLU A 85 -11.64 1.56 22.95
C GLU A 85 -10.34 1.78 22.15
N ALA A 86 -9.31 2.35 22.79
CA ALA A 86 -7.99 2.50 22.20
C ALA A 86 -7.30 1.15 21.91
N THR A 87 -7.49 0.13 22.77
CA THR A 87 -6.95 -1.22 22.52
C THR A 87 -7.72 -1.94 21.40
N ASP A 88 -9.03 -1.73 21.27
CA ASP A 88 -9.83 -2.27 20.18
C ASP A 88 -9.47 -1.65 18.82
N GLU A 89 -9.27 -0.33 18.76
CA GLU A 89 -8.79 0.37 17.55
C GLU A 89 -7.39 -0.13 17.14
N LEU A 90 -6.50 -0.37 18.11
CA LEU A 90 -5.17 -0.91 17.88
C LEU A 90 -5.25 -2.31 17.26
N ARG A 91 -6.12 -3.17 17.81
CA ARG A 91 -6.33 -4.53 17.30
C ARG A 91 -6.90 -4.52 15.88
N ALA A 92 -7.88 -3.65 15.60
CA ALA A 92 -8.46 -3.48 14.27
C ALA A 92 -7.41 -3.04 13.24
N THR A 93 -6.53 -2.12 13.61
CA THR A 93 -5.45 -1.64 12.74
C THR A 93 -4.39 -2.71 12.51
N ALA A 94 -4.02 -3.49 13.53
CA ALA A 94 -3.11 -4.64 13.37
C ALA A 94 -3.64 -5.71 12.40
N LEU A 95 -4.95 -5.99 12.44
CA LEU A 95 -5.60 -6.91 11.49
C LEU A 95 -5.55 -6.38 10.05
N ARG A 96 -5.77 -5.07 9.86
CA ARG A 96 -5.66 -4.42 8.54
C ARG A 96 -4.23 -4.46 7.99
N VAL A 97 -3.23 -4.17 8.82
CA VAL A 97 -1.81 -4.31 8.47
C VAL A 97 -1.52 -5.74 8.01
N THR A 98 -1.93 -6.74 8.79
CA THR A 98 -1.71 -8.16 8.45
C THR A 98 -2.36 -8.53 7.12
N LYS A 99 -3.58 -8.02 6.86
CA LYS A 99 -4.29 -8.25 5.59
C LYS A 99 -3.54 -7.63 4.41
N VAL A 100 -3.03 -6.40 4.54
CA VAL A 100 -2.27 -5.74 3.48
C VAL A 100 -0.93 -6.44 3.24
N LEU A 101 -0.21 -6.82 4.29
CA LEU A 101 1.05 -7.57 4.16
C LEU A 101 0.86 -8.92 3.44
N ARG A 102 -0.29 -9.59 3.60
CA ARG A 102 -0.62 -10.80 2.83
C ARG A 102 -0.81 -10.56 1.33
N LYS A 103 -1.15 -9.33 0.90
CA LYS A 103 -1.28 -8.99 -0.53
C LYS A 103 0.07 -8.76 -1.22
N VAL A 104 1.14 -8.63 -0.45
CA VAL A 104 2.49 -8.31 -0.93
C VAL A 104 3.42 -9.54 -0.87
N ARG A 105 2.89 -10.70 -0.45
CA ARG A 105 3.67 -11.93 -0.25
C ARG A 105 3.37 -12.98 -1.31
#